data_AF-A0A8C4QXU0-F1
#
_entry.id   AF-A0A8C4QXU0-F1
#
_cell.length_a   1.000
_cell.length_b   1.000
_cell.length_c   1.000
_cell.angle_alpha   90.00
_cell.angle_beta   90.00
_cell.angle_gamma   90.00
#
_symmetry.space_group_name_H-M   'P 1'
#
loop_
_entity.id
_entity.type
_entity.pdbx_description
1 polymer ?
#
loop_
_entity_poly.entity_id
_entity_poly.type
_entity_poly.pdbx_seq_one_letter_code
_entity_poly.pdbx_strand_id
1 'polypeptide(L)'
;MEGNEETKESKAVRDIHNILEEIHISIGDKHSLEKEELIEDLQEAMLKLLKIKTGGSEIVRSARRNAVARLYMAVDLLEHWPECRPLEECTMENCQVIDHIDQISAEVEPMKQELLLSLASDCPEVSHYTRLAKALNAVQLRLDAVEACGRETIRAYRRASVQRVSLLLRFLDHAGEMGIGFVPSVEENVGGVGNLLDTAPLADVRETLRDANLLKAEMLGLCHSTNISETPTETAIQEEEHETLEFAMEDEGKRHQTLSGLQRQLLALQGRLDAVQTGRNPYVRQERRRAVLEVQALLSHGDLLHALEEWKIKTGSENEDVQPAHPAEVIVWKVLQQLCGLQRQVLSFSGRHGDKDYLFLEELLTTQLLALDAVETHGDRSARDVRRSAVTTAQGMLSYLDLKSDDIDD
;
A
#
# COMPACT_ATOMS: atom_id res chain seq x y z
N MET A 1 -13.78 -8.31 41.32
CA MET A 1 -13.49 -8.60 39.89
C MET A 1 -12.23 -7.88 39.40
N GLU A 2 -11.60 -7.00 40.20
CA GLU A 2 -10.41 -6.23 39.83
C GLU A 2 -9.12 -7.05 39.65
N GLY A 3 -8.93 -8.15 40.39
CA GLY A 3 -7.69 -8.96 40.32
C GLY A 3 -7.44 -9.71 38.99
N ASN A 4 -8.41 -9.72 38.07
CA ASN A 4 -8.30 -10.39 36.76
C ASN A 4 -8.00 -9.40 35.61
N GLU A 5 -8.07 -8.10 35.87
CA GLU A 5 -7.74 -7.03 34.93
C GLU A 5 -6.26 -6.61 35.06
N GLU A 6 -5.78 -6.47 36.29
CA GLU A 6 -4.38 -6.12 36.61
C GLU A 6 -3.38 -7.18 36.08
N THR A 7 -3.79 -8.45 36.04
CA THR A 7 -3.00 -9.55 35.46
C THR A 7 -2.97 -9.53 33.93
N LYS A 8 -4.04 -9.04 33.29
CA LYS A 8 -4.12 -8.89 31.82
C LYS A 8 -3.35 -7.65 31.36
N GLU A 9 -3.45 -6.55 32.08
CA GLU A 9 -2.65 -5.34 31.84
C GLU A 9 -1.15 -5.65 32.00
N SER A 10 -0.77 -6.32 33.09
CA SER A 10 0.60 -6.76 33.34
C SER A 10 1.15 -7.74 32.30
N LYS A 11 0.26 -8.47 31.61
CA LYS A 11 0.64 -9.33 30.50
C LYS A 11 0.86 -8.51 29.22
N ALA A 12 -0.09 -7.64 28.88
CA ALA A 12 0.00 -6.80 27.68
C ALA A 12 1.22 -5.87 27.69
N VAL A 13 1.57 -5.29 28.85
CA VAL A 13 2.79 -4.48 28.99
C VAL A 13 4.06 -5.32 28.80
N ARG A 14 4.07 -6.58 29.29
CA ARG A 14 5.17 -7.52 29.06
C ARG A 14 5.30 -7.92 27.60
N ASP A 15 4.18 -8.13 26.92
CA ASP A 15 4.18 -8.46 25.50
C ASP A 15 4.75 -7.30 24.67
N ILE A 16 4.40 -6.04 25.01
CA ILE A 16 5.01 -4.84 24.41
C ILE A 16 6.53 -4.83 24.64
N HIS A 17 6.96 -5.05 25.89
CA HIS A 17 8.38 -5.08 26.27
C HIS A 17 9.17 -6.13 25.49
N ASN A 18 8.66 -7.36 25.41
CA ASN A 18 9.35 -8.45 24.71
C ASN A 18 9.53 -8.15 23.22
N ILE A 19 8.51 -7.57 22.55
CA ILE A 19 8.61 -7.19 21.12
C ILE A 19 9.68 -6.12 20.93
N LEU A 20 9.73 -5.14 21.83
CA LEU A 20 10.73 -4.08 21.80
C LEU A 20 12.15 -4.62 22.07
N GLU A 21 12.30 -5.56 23.00
CA GLU A 21 13.56 -6.22 23.30
C GLU A 21 14.07 -7.07 22.12
N GLU A 22 13.20 -7.84 21.45
CA GLU A 22 13.53 -8.59 20.24
C GLU A 22 14.12 -7.68 19.14
N ILE A 23 13.50 -6.52 18.92
CA ILE A 23 13.99 -5.53 17.95
C ILE A 23 15.27 -4.85 18.42
N HIS A 24 15.39 -4.55 19.72
CA HIS A 24 16.61 -3.96 20.28
C HIS A 24 17.82 -4.90 20.07
N ILE A 25 17.62 -6.20 20.30
CA ILE A 25 18.64 -7.23 20.03
C ILE A 25 18.92 -7.31 18.52
N SER A 26 17.90 -7.31 17.67
CA SER A 26 18.07 -7.32 16.20
C SER A 26 18.91 -6.12 15.73
N ILE A 27 18.62 -4.90 16.19
CA ILE A 27 19.40 -3.69 15.87
C ILE A 27 20.84 -3.78 16.39
N GLY A 28 21.05 -4.41 17.55
CA GLY A 28 22.36 -4.54 18.20
C GLY A 28 23.27 -5.58 17.52
N ASP A 29 22.75 -6.75 17.20
CA ASP A 29 23.53 -7.85 16.61
C ASP A 29 23.81 -7.62 15.11
N LYS A 30 22.92 -6.90 14.41
CA LYS A 30 22.97 -6.71 12.96
C LYS A 30 23.72 -5.42 12.56
N HIS A 31 24.95 -5.22 13.04
CA HIS A 31 25.82 -4.09 12.68
C HIS A 31 26.10 -3.92 11.16
N SER A 32 25.73 -4.88 10.30
CA SER A 32 26.15 -4.98 8.90
C SER A 32 25.06 -5.45 7.91
N LEU A 33 23.77 -5.44 8.27
CA LEU A 33 22.71 -5.89 7.35
C LEU A 33 22.13 -4.78 6.47
N GLU A 34 21.61 -5.22 5.33
CA GLU A 34 20.97 -4.36 4.33
C GLU A 34 19.79 -3.63 4.97
N LYS A 35 19.68 -2.33 4.68
CA LYS A 35 18.64 -1.43 5.18
C LYS A 35 17.22 -2.02 5.07
N GLU A 36 16.98 -2.87 4.10
CA GLU A 36 15.68 -3.48 3.78
C GLU A 36 15.25 -4.52 4.83
N GLU A 37 16.13 -5.44 5.24
CA GLU A 37 15.81 -6.46 6.24
C GLU A 37 15.46 -5.83 7.61
N LEU A 38 16.20 -4.78 8.00
CA LEU A 38 15.91 -4.09 9.27
C LEU A 38 14.57 -3.32 9.23
N ILE A 39 14.18 -2.81 8.06
CA ILE A 39 12.88 -2.17 7.89
C ILE A 39 11.76 -3.20 8.02
N GLU A 40 11.93 -4.39 7.43
CA GLU A 40 10.97 -5.49 7.56
C GLU A 40 10.80 -5.93 9.03
N ASP A 41 11.90 -6.14 9.75
CA ASP A 41 11.87 -6.47 11.19
C ASP A 41 11.08 -5.42 12.00
N LEU A 42 11.36 -4.13 11.76
CA LEU A 42 10.69 -3.02 12.44
C LEU A 42 9.20 -2.97 12.12
N GLN A 43 8.83 -3.18 10.86
CA GLN A 43 7.43 -3.21 10.41
C GLN A 43 6.68 -4.41 11.01
N GLU A 44 7.31 -5.59 11.08
CA GLU A 44 6.74 -6.78 11.72
C GLU A 44 6.47 -6.54 13.21
N ALA A 45 7.42 -5.93 13.93
CA ALA A 45 7.24 -5.57 15.33
C ALA A 45 6.10 -4.55 15.54
N MET A 46 5.97 -3.56 14.65
CA MET A 46 4.83 -2.62 14.70
C MET A 46 3.50 -3.35 14.54
N LEU A 47 3.40 -4.31 13.62
CA LEU A 47 2.20 -5.13 13.45
C LEU A 47 1.90 -5.97 14.69
N LYS A 48 2.91 -6.63 15.28
CA LYS A 48 2.77 -7.37 16.54
C LYS A 48 2.26 -6.47 17.68
N LEU A 49 2.78 -5.25 17.80
CA LEU A 49 2.34 -4.28 18.81
C LEU A 49 0.87 -3.88 18.62
N LEU A 50 0.43 -3.62 17.38
CA LEU A 50 -0.95 -3.22 17.09
C LEU A 50 -1.98 -4.31 17.46
N LYS A 51 -1.62 -5.59 17.32
CA LYS A 51 -2.45 -6.75 17.68
C LYS A 51 -2.66 -6.91 19.19
N ILE A 52 -1.86 -6.25 20.04
CA ILE A 52 -2.00 -6.34 21.51
C ILE A 52 -3.32 -5.71 21.95
N LYS A 53 -4.19 -6.50 22.60
CA LYS A 53 -5.48 -6.04 23.11
C LYS A 53 -5.30 -5.11 24.31
N THR A 54 -5.78 -3.88 24.19
CA THR A 54 -5.65 -2.85 25.25
C THR A 54 -6.69 -2.97 26.35
N GLY A 55 -7.78 -3.72 26.15
CA GLY A 55 -8.77 -4.03 27.19
C GLY A 55 -9.48 -2.83 27.84
N GLY A 56 -9.35 -1.62 27.29
CA GLY A 56 -9.85 -0.38 27.92
C GLY A 56 -8.77 0.40 28.69
N SER A 57 -7.65 -0.23 29.04
CA SER A 57 -6.54 0.37 29.79
C SER A 57 -5.88 1.53 29.05
N GLU A 58 -5.85 2.70 29.69
CA GLU A 58 -5.17 3.89 29.15
C GLU A 58 -3.64 3.73 29.16
N ILE A 59 -3.10 3.05 30.16
CA ILE A 59 -1.66 2.81 30.31
C ILE A 59 -1.16 1.91 29.17
N VAL A 60 -1.81 0.76 28.94
CA VAL A 60 -1.44 -0.16 27.84
C VAL A 60 -1.63 0.51 26.48
N ARG A 61 -2.70 1.28 26.31
CA ARG A 61 -2.97 2.01 25.06
C ARG A 61 -1.90 3.07 24.78
N SER A 62 -1.50 3.82 25.80
CA SER A 62 -0.46 4.84 25.72
C SER A 62 0.90 4.19 25.42
N ALA A 63 1.26 3.14 26.17
CA ALA A 63 2.50 2.37 25.96
C ALA A 63 2.58 1.81 24.54
N ARG A 64 1.51 1.17 24.06
CA ARG A 64 1.42 0.64 22.69
C ARG A 64 1.55 1.75 21.64
N ARG A 65 0.82 2.87 21.81
CA ARG A 65 0.90 4.02 20.90
C ARG A 65 2.31 4.60 20.84
N ASN A 66 2.97 4.77 21.99
CA ASN A 66 4.32 5.30 22.09
C ASN A 66 5.35 4.35 21.46
N ALA A 67 5.24 3.04 21.71
CA ALA A 67 6.10 2.03 21.10
C ALA A 67 5.99 2.03 19.57
N VAL A 68 4.77 2.01 19.04
CA VAL A 68 4.52 2.08 17.58
C VAL A 68 5.04 3.38 16.98
N ALA A 69 4.84 4.52 17.65
CA ALA A 69 5.36 5.80 17.18
C ALA A 69 6.89 5.81 17.12
N ARG A 70 7.58 5.24 18.11
CA ARG A 70 9.04 5.13 18.12
C ARG A 70 9.58 4.22 17.01
N LEU A 71 8.97 3.05 16.80
CA LEU A 71 9.37 2.15 15.71
C LEU A 71 9.10 2.78 14.34
N TYR A 72 8.01 3.53 14.19
CA TYR A 72 7.74 4.28 12.97
C TYR A 72 8.83 5.33 12.69
N MET A 73 9.29 6.06 13.71
CA MET A 73 10.40 6.99 13.57
C MET A 73 11.69 6.29 13.14
N ALA A 74 11.95 5.08 13.62
CA ALA A 74 13.09 4.28 13.21
C ALA A 74 12.99 3.87 11.72
N VAL A 75 11.81 3.45 11.25
CA VAL A 75 11.57 3.14 9.84
C VAL A 75 11.75 4.37 8.95
N ASP A 76 11.14 5.51 9.31
CA ASP A 76 11.23 6.76 8.54
C ASP A 76 12.68 7.24 8.42
N LEU A 77 13.48 7.07 9.49
CA LEU A 77 14.90 7.38 9.50
C LEU A 77 15.68 6.49 8.52
N LEU A 78 15.42 5.19 8.51
CA LEU A 78 16.09 4.25 7.62
C LEU A 78 15.71 4.50 6.16
N GLU A 79 14.42 4.64 5.85
CA GLU A 79 13.90 4.88 4.50
C GLU A 79 14.52 6.13 3.85
N HIS A 80 14.66 7.21 4.62
CA HIS A 80 15.20 8.48 4.12
C HIS A 80 16.71 8.65 4.36
N TRP A 81 17.41 7.64 4.87
CA TRP A 81 18.85 7.72 5.14
C TRP A 81 19.65 8.00 3.84
N PRO A 82 20.36 9.15 3.73
CA PRO A 82 21.13 9.47 2.54
C PRO A 82 22.30 8.50 2.30
N GLU A 83 22.48 8.06 1.05
CA GLU A 83 23.71 7.39 0.62
C GLU A 83 24.84 8.41 0.45
N CYS A 84 25.85 8.38 1.33
CA CYS A 84 27.15 8.99 1.08
C CYS A 84 28.09 7.87 0.62
N ARG A 85 28.39 7.82 -0.67
CA ARG A 85 29.46 6.97 -1.19
C ARG A 85 30.77 7.75 -1.19
N PRO A 86 31.89 7.15 -0.73
CA PRO A 86 33.20 7.77 -0.84
C PRO A 86 33.50 8.15 -2.29
N LEU A 87 34.14 9.30 -2.51
CA LEU A 87 34.56 9.73 -3.85
C LEU A 87 35.73 8.86 -4.34
N GLU A 88 35.56 8.15 -5.46
CA GLU A 88 36.58 7.22 -6.00
C GLU A 88 37.77 7.94 -6.69
N GLU A 89 37.60 9.19 -7.13
CA GLU A 89 38.62 9.97 -7.87
C GLU A 89 39.25 11.07 -7.01
N CYS A 90 40.17 10.69 -6.11
CA CYS A 90 40.94 11.64 -5.31
C CYS A 90 42.23 12.06 -6.03
N THR A 91 42.32 13.29 -6.53
CA THR A 91 43.62 13.91 -6.85
C THR A 91 44.41 14.14 -5.55
N MET A 92 45.73 13.91 -5.55
CA MET A 92 46.64 14.00 -4.38
C MET A 92 46.49 15.26 -3.50
N GLU A 93 46.01 16.37 -4.05
CA GLU A 93 45.82 17.64 -3.32
C GLU A 93 44.51 17.72 -2.51
N ASN A 94 43.54 16.83 -2.74
CA ASN A 94 42.21 16.87 -2.11
C ASN A 94 41.99 15.79 -1.05
N CYS A 95 42.90 14.81 -0.93
CA CYS A 95 42.74 13.70 0.01
C CYS A 95 42.54 14.25 1.43
N GLN A 96 43.27 15.28 1.85
CA GLN A 96 43.14 15.83 3.21
C GLN A 96 41.75 16.38 3.55
N VAL A 97 41.06 17.02 2.59
CA VAL A 97 39.70 17.56 2.83
C VAL A 97 38.66 16.44 2.82
N ILE A 98 38.84 15.46 1.94
CA ILE A 98 37.96 14.29 1.86
C ILE A 98 38.13 13.40 3.10
N ASP A 99 39.37 13.11 3.48
CA ASP A 99 39.75 12.39 4.71
C ASP A 99 39.18 13.09 5.96
N HIS A 100 39.17 14.43 5.98
CA HIS A 100 38.57 15.19 7.08
C HIS A 100 37.04 15.07 7.09
N ILE A 101 36.38 15.12 5.93
CA ILE A 101 34.93 14.89 5.83
C ILE A 101 34.60 13.44 6.22
N ASP A 102 35.40 12.46 5.80
CA ASP A 102 35.23 11.04 6.13
C ASP A 102 35.39 10.80 7.63
N GLN A 103 36.41 11.40 8.25
CA GLN A 103 36.62 11.33 9.69
C GLN A 103 35.43 11.90 10.47
N ILE A 104 34.87 13.04 10.03
CA ILE A 104 33.68 13.62 10.67
C ILE A 104 32.43 12.78 10.39
N SER A 105 32.29 12.25 9.16
CA SER A 105 31.13 11.45 8.74
C SER A 105 31.10 10.08 9.42
N ALA A 106 32.26 9.52 9.77
CA ALA A 106 32.37 8.27 10.52
C ALA A 106 31.79 8.37 11.93
N GLU A 107 31.71 9.57 12.52
CA GLU A 107 31.07 9.79 13.81
C GLU A 107 29.54 9.71 13.74
N VAL A 108 28.94 9.85 12.55
CA VAL A 108 27.47 9.94 12.37
C VAL A 108 26.79 8.56 12.39
N GLU A 109 27.43 7.53 11.85
CA GLU A 109 26.88 6.17 11.81
C GLU A 109 26.66 5.55 13.21
N PRO A 110 27.62 5.64 14.18
CA PRO A 110 27.36 5.16 15.54
C PRO A 110 26.27 5.98 16.24
N MET A 111 26.16 7.28 15.97
CA MET A 111 25.07 8.13 16.50
C MET A 111 23.69 7.71 15.96
N LYS A 112 23.61 7.31 14.69
CA LYS A 112 22.39 6.72 14.11
C LYS A 112 22.05 5.39 14.79
N GLN A 113 23.03 4.51 14.99
CA GLN A 113 22.79 3.22 15.64
C GLN A 113 22.35 3.41 17.10
N GLU A 114 22.99 4.32 17.84
CA GLU A 114 22.61 4.71 19.19
C GLU A 114 21.16 5.23 19.25
N LEU A 115 20.75 6.07 18.29
CA LEU A 115 19.37 6.54 18.17
C LEU A 115 18.38 5.39 17.92
N LEU A 116 18.68 4.49 16.98
CA LEU A 116 17.81 3.35 16.66
C LEU A 116 17.63 2.43 17.88
N LEU A 117 18.70 2.14 18.60
CA LEU A 117 18.66 1.36 19.84
C LEU A 117 17.81 2.06 20.93
N SER A 118 17.94 3.39 21.07
CA SER A 118 17.12 4.17 21.99
C SER A 118 15.65 4.21 21.58
N LEU A 119 15.34 4.16 20.28
CA LEU A 119 13.95 4.11 19.81
C LEU A 119 13.32 2.73 20.05
N ALA A 120 14.12 1.67 20.05
CA ALA A 120 13.66 0.32 20.36
C ALA A 120 13.55 0.03 21.87
N SER A 121 14.12 0.86 22.76
CA SER A 121 14.06 0.61 24.22
C SER A 121 12.72 1.01 24.84
N ASP A 122 12.28 0.38 25.94
CA ASP A 122 10.99 0.72 26.57
C ASP A 122 10.91 2.14 27.12
N CYS A 123 12.04 2.61 27.64
CA CYS A 123 12.16 3.86 28.38
C CYS A 123 13.35 4.66 27.85
N PRO A 124 13.18 5.38 26.73
CA PRO A 124 14.23 6.28 26.29
C PRO A 124 14.39 7.44 27.27
N GLU A 125 15.62 7.65 27.74
CA GLU A 125 15.92 8.77 28.62
C GLU A 125 15.96 10.09 27.83
N VAL A 126 15.22 11.10 28.28
CA VAL A 126 15.28 12.46 27.70
C VAL A 126 16.71 13.04 27.75
N SER A 127 17.49 12.63 28.77
CA SER A 127 18.90 12.98 28.94
C SER A 127 19.77 12.50 27.78
N HIS A 128 19.43 11.35 27.19
CA HIS A 128 20.14 10.70 26.11
C HIS A 128 19.95 11.47 24.79
N TYR A 129 18.70 11.79 24.42
CA TYR A 129 18.40 12.59 23.23
C TYR A 129 19.04 13.98 23.28
N THR A 130 19.06 14.60 24.46
CA THR A 130 19.72 15.90 24.64
C THR A 130 21.23 15.81 24.43
N ARG A 131 21.87 14.71 24.87
CA ARG A 131 23.30 14.47 24.67
C ARG A 131 23.60 14.23 23.19
N LEU A 132 22.80 13.41 22.52
CA LEU A 132 22.93 13.09 21.11
C LEU A 132 22.73 14.34 20.22
N ALA A 133 21.73 15.17 20.53
CA ALA A 133 21.49 16.44 19.84
C ALA A 133 22.68 17.39 19.96
N LYS A 134 23.30 17.48 21.15
CA LYS A 134 24.53 18.29 21.35
C LYS A 134 25.70 17.76 20.53
N ALA A 135 25.89 16.43 20.49
CA ALA A 135 26.95 15.80 19.70
C ALA A 135 26.75 16.04 18.20
N LEU A 136 25.53 15.86 17.70
CA LEU A 136 25.19 16.10 16.29
C LEU A 136 25.35 17.57 15.89
N ASN A 137 24.95 18.52 16.74
CA ASN A 137 25.19 19.95 16.49
C ASN A 137 26.69 20.28 16.42
N ALA A 138 27.52 19.63 17.24
CA ALA A 138 28.97 19.79 17.17
C ALA A 138 29.57 19.21 15.87
N VAL A 139 29.06 18.06 15.41
CA VAL A 139 29.42 17.48 14.11
C VAL A 139 29.00 18.39 12.95
N GLN A 140 27.77 18.93 13.01
CA GLN A 140 27.26 19.86 12.00
C GLN A 140 28.15 21.11 11.89
N LEU A 141 28.51 21.71 13.02
CA LEU A 141 29.40 22.87 13.05
C LEU A 141 30.78 22.57 12.44
N ARG A 142 31.33 21.38 12.72
CA ARG A 142 32.60 20.92 12.15
C ARG A 142 32.51 20.71 10.64
N LEU A 143 31.41 20.12 10.14
CA LEU A 143 31.16 19.97 8.70
C LEU A 143 31.00 21.33 8.00
N ASP A 144 30.28 22.28 8.61
CA ASP A 144 30.07 23.61 8.05
C ASP A 144 31.37 24.44 7.98
N ALA A 145 32.31 24.20 8.91
CA ALA A 145 33.63 24.79 8.91
C ALA A 145 34.58 24.24 7.84
N VAL A 146 34.23 23.13 7.16
CA VAL A 146 35.06 22.59 6.07
C VAL A 146 34.92 23.48 4.83
N GLU A 147 35.97 24.22 4.52
CA GLU A 147 36.06 25.07 3.33
C GLU A 147 36.17 24.22 2.05
N ALA A 148 35.03 23.98 1.39
CA ALA A 148 34.96 23.31 0.10
C ALA A 148 35.15 24.32 -1.05
N CYS A 149 36.39 24.75 -1.26
CA CYS A 149 36.73 25.76 -2.26
C CYS A 149 36.46 25.27 -3.70
N GLY A 150 35.55 25.94 -4.41
CA GLY A 150 35.44 25.95 -5.88
C GLY A 150 35.04 24.66 -6.61
N ARG A 151 34.88 23.51 -5.93
CA ARG A 151 34.61 22.21 -6.58
C ARG A 151 33.28 21.61 -6.13
N GLU A 152 32.39 21.39 -7.10
CA GLU A 152 31.01 20.95 -6.86
C GLU A 152 30.90 19.55 -6.25
N THR A 153 31.85 18.66 -6.54
CA THR A 153 31.88 17.27 -6.04
C THR A 153 32.14 17.20 -4.53
N ILE A 154 33.12 17.95 -4.02
CA ILE A 154 33.42 18.04 -2.58
C ILE A 154 32.27 18.73 -1.84
N ARG A 155 31.66 19.75 -2.45
CA ARG A 155 30.45 20.40 -1.91
C ARG A 155 29.24 19.45 -1.87
N ALA A 156 29.06 18.61 -2.89
CA ALA A 156 28.01 17.61 -2.93
C ALA A 156 28.23 16.54 -1.85
N TYR A 157 29.46 16.05 -1.70
CA TYR A 157 29.82 15.07 -0.69
C TYR A 157 29.61 15.61 0.74
N ARG A 158 30.12 16.81 1.03
CA ARG A 158 29.87 17.51 2.30
C ARG A 158 28.37 17.72 2.55
N ARG A 159 27.60 18.12 1.53
CA ARG A 159 26.13 18.29 1.64
C ARG A 159 25.43 16.99 1.99
N ALA A 160 25.84 15.87 1.41
CA ALA A 160 25.26 14.56 1.73
C ALA A 160 25.54 14.18 3.21
N SER A 161 26.74 14.42 3.72
CA SER A 161 27.06 14.20 5.14
C SER A 161 26.29 15.15 6.07
N VAL A 162 26.13 16.43 5.69
CA VAL A 162 25.29 17.40 6.42
C VAL A 162 23.82 16.98 6.41
N GLN A 163 23.31 16.41 5.31
CA GLN A 163 21.95 15.89 5.22
C GLN A 163 21.70 14.74 6.20
N ARG A 164 22.68 13.83 6.41
CA ARG A 164 22.59 12.77 7.43
C ARG A 164 22.46 13.35 8.84
N VAL A 165 23.29 14.33 9.19
CA VAL A 165 23.25 15.00 10.50
C VAL A 165 21.93 15.76 10.70
N SER A 166 21.50 16.50 9.67
CA SER A 166 20.25 17.27 9.68
C SER A 166 19.03 16.36 9.83
N LEU A 167 19.07 15.17 9.21
CA LEU A 167 18.01 14.17 9.35
C LEU A 167 17.91 13.72 10.81
N LEU A 168 19.02 13.31 11.43
CA LEU A 168 19.05 12.88 12.83
C LEU A 168 18.58 13.98 13.80
N LEU A 169 19.02 15.22 13.60
CA LEU A 169 18.58 16.36 14.44
C LEU A 169 17.08 16.59 14.32
N ARG A 170 16.53 16.57 13.10
CA ARG A 170 15.08 16.71 12.88
C ARG A 170 14.29 15.62 13.62
N PHE A 171 14.81 14.39 13.66
CA PHE A 171 14.19 13.31 14.42
C PHE A 171 14.23 13.55 15.93
N LEU A 172 15.33 14.07 16.46
CA LEU A 172 15.45 14.40 17.88
C LEU A 172 14.51 15.53 18.30
N ASP A 173 14.32 16.53 17.43
CA ASP A 173 13.35 17.60 17.67
C ASP A 173 11.91 17.04 17.72
N HIS A 174 11.55 16.16 16.77
CA HIS A 174 10.24 15.48 16.78
C HIS A 174 10.07 14.56 18.00
N ALA A 175 11.12 13.85 18.43
CA ALA A 175 11.08 13.01 19.62
C ALA A 175 10.81 13.83 20.89
N GLY A 176 11.39 15.03 20.98
CA GLY A 176 11.16 15.98 22.06
C GLY A 176 9.74 16.55 22.08
N GLU A 177 9.19 16.89 20.91
CA GLU A 177 7.81 17.39 20.77
C GLU A 177 6.74 16.34 21.10
N MET A 178 7.04 15.06 20.86
CA MET A 178 6.13 13.93 21.08
C MET A 178 6.07 13.44 22.53
N GLY A 179 6.86 14.03 23.45
CA GLY A 179 6.89 13.63 24.86
C GLY A 179 7.37 12.19 25.09
N ILE A 180 8.13 11.64 24.15
CA ILE A 180 8.65 10.27 24.21
C ILE A 180 9.70 10.23 25.34
N GLY A 181 9.27 9.75 26.51
CA GLY A 181 10.03 9.79 27.78
C GLY A 181 9.21 10.26 28.99
N PHE A 182 7.95 10.66 28.83
CA PHE A 182 7.08 11.08 29.93
C PHE A 182 6.28 9.91 30.50
N VAL A 183 6.68 9.41 31.68
CA VAL A 183 5.78 8.63 32.55
C VAL A 183 4.72 9.60 33.07
N PRO A 184 3.41 9.35 32.90
CA PRO A 184 2.41 10.29 33.37
C PRO A 184 2.43 10.28 34.89
N SER A 185 2.86 11.38 35.48
CA SER A 185 2.60 11.68 36.88
C SER A 185 2.10 13.11 36.94
N VAL A 186 0.78 13.20 37.04
CA VAL A 186 -0.01 14.35 37.52
C VAL A 186 0.08 15.61 36.65
N GLU A 187 -1.06 15.88 36.00
CA GLU A 187 -1.58 17.19 35.60
C GLU A 187 -0.54 18.27 35.29
N GLU A 188 -0.17 18.41 34.01
CA GLU A 188 0.12 19.74 33.49
C GLU A 188 -0.34 19.86 32.03
N ASN A 189 -1.21 20.84 31.86
CA ASN A 189 -1.89 21.23 30.65
C ASN A 189 -0.88 21.80 29.66
N VAL A 190 -0.43 21.02 28.67
CA VAL A 190 0.36 21.50 27.54
C VAL A 190 -0.45 21.31 26.27
N GLY A 191 -1.12 22.38 25.87
CA GLY A 191 -1.68 22.51 24.53
C GLY A 191 -0.55 22.54 23.50
N GLY A 192 -0.68 21.71 22.46
CA GLY A 192 0.28 21.68 21.35
C GLY A 192 0.63 20.31 20.81
N VAL A 193 -0.28 19.33 20.83
CA VAL A 193 -0.10 18.07 20.08
C VAL A 193 -1.25 17.92 19.09
N GLY A 194 -1.19 18.67 18.00
CA GLY A 194 -2.09 18.52 16.88
C GLY A 194 -1.25 18.55 15.61
N ASN A 195 -1.13 17.40 14.93
CA ASN A 195 -1.02 17.24 13.47
C ASN A 195 -0.23 16.01 12.98
N LEU A 196 0.39 15.19 13.83
CA LEU A 196 0.93 13.89 13.37
C LEU A 196 -0.13 12.77 13.32
N LEU A 197 -1.27 13.00 13.98
CA LEU A 197 -2.44 12.11 14.02
C LEU A 197 -3.70 12.82 13.49
N ASP A 198 -3.57 13.75 12.54
CA ASP A 198 -4.77 14.29 11.89
C ASP A 198 -5.47 13.14 11.15
N THR A 199 -6.58 12.66 11.74
CA THR A 199 -7.42 11.60 11.20
C THR A 199 -8.60 12.18 10.42
N ALA A 200 -8.70 13.51 10.26
CA ALA A 200 -9.73 14.10 9.41
C ALA A 200 -9.68 13.55 7.97
N PRO A 201 -8.52 13.40 7.30
CA PRO A 201 -8.45 12.81 5.96
C PRO A 201 -8.87 11.33 5.93
N LEU A 202 -8.75 10.62 7.06
CA LEU A 202 -9.14 9.22 7.17
C LEU A 202 -10.67 9.07 7.14
N ALA A 203 -11.41 10.03 7.69
CA ALA A 203 -12.87 10.02 7.63
C ALA A 203 -13.36 10.10 6.18
N ASP A 204 -12.76 10.99 5.38
CA ASP A 204 -13.07 11.16 3.95
C ASP A 204 -12.76 9.88 3.16
N VAL A 205 -11.60 9.26 3.41
CA VAL A 205 -11.23 7.99 2.76
C VAL A 205 -12.23 6.88 3.11
N ARG A 206 -12.61 6.75 4.39
CA ARG A 206 -13.59 5.73 4.82
C ARG A 206 -14.98 5.98 4.25
N GLU A 207 -15.39 7.23 4.12
CA GLU A 207 -16.65 7.59 3.46
C GLU A 207 -16.62 7.21 1.98
N THR A 208 -15.57 7.59 1.25
CA THR A 208 -15.43 7.19 -0.17
C THR A 208 -15.42 5.67 -0.36
N LEU A 209 -14.81 4.92 0.56
CA LEU A 209 -14.80 3.47 0.52
C LEU A 209 -16.20 2.87 0.78
N ARG A 210 -17.00 3.48 1.65
CA ARG A 210 -18.41 3.08 1.85
C ARG A 210 -19.22 3.30 0.59
N ASP A 211 -19.08 4.46 -0.05
CA ASP A 211 -19.75 4.79 -1.31
C ASP A 211 -19.35 3.79 -2.42
N ALA A 212 -18.05 3.47 -2.53
CA ALA A 212 -17.56 2.49 -3.49
C ALA A 212 -18.16 1.09 -3.25
N ASN A 213 -18.31 0.67 -1.99
CA ASN A 213 -18.93 -0.62 -1.64
C ASN A 213 -20.43 -0.67 -1.97
N LEU A 214 -21.15 0.46 -1.89
CA LEU A 214 -22.54 0.53 -2.35
C LEU A 214 -22.61 0.34 -3.87
N LEU A 215 -21.78 1.06 -4.62
CA LEU A 215 -21.70 0.91 -6.08
C LEU A 215 -21.30 -0.50 -6.50
N LYS A 216 -20.37 -1.12 -5.77
CA LYS A 216 -19.99 -2.51 -5.95
C LYS A 216 -21.16 -3.48 -5.82
N ALA A 217 -22.00 -3.30 -4.80
CA ALA A 217 -23.19 -4.12 -4.61
C ALA A 217 -24.18 -3.96 -5.78
N GLU A 218 -24.35 -2.73 -6.27
CA GLU A 218 -25.18 -2.45 -7.45
C GLU A 218 -24.60 -3.10 -8.73
N MET A 219 -23.29 -2.95 -8.98
CA MET A 219 -22.60 -3.56 -10.13
C MET A 219 -22.69 -5.09 -10.12
N LEU A 220 -22.43 -5.73 -8.97
CA LEU A 220 -22.56 -7.18 -8.84
C LEU A 220 -24.03 -7.61 -9.00
N GLY A 221 -24.98 -6.82 -8.50
CA GLY A 221 -26.43 -7.05 -8.64
C GLY A 221 -26.90 -7.08 -10.10
N LEU A 222 -26.39 -6.17 -10.94
CA LEU A 222 -26.69 -6.14 -12.39
C LEU A 222 -26.31 -7.45 -13.11
N CYS A 223 -25.35 -8.20 -12.55
CA CYS A 223 -24.83 -9.42 -13.16
C CYS A 223 -25.54 -10.72 -12.71
N HIS A 224 -26.49 -10.65 -11.77
CA HIS A 224 -27.25 -11.83 -11.29
C HIS A 224 -28.39 -12.23 -12.24
N SER A 225 -28.80 -11.34 -13.14
CA SER A 225 -29.92 -11.55 -14.06
C SER A 225 -29.59 -12.41 -15.29
N THR A 226 -28.36 -12.93 -15.41
CA THR A 226 -27.91 -13.72 -16.58
C THR A 226 -27.58 -15.18 -16.29
N ASN A 227 -27.95 -15.72 -15.12
CA ASN A 227 -27.96 -17.18 -14.93
C ASN A 227 -29.27 -17.76 -15.46
N ILE A 228 -29.46 -17.68 -16.78
CA ILE A 228 -30.35 -18.61 -17.49
C ILE A 228 -29.50 -19.87 -17.72
N SER A 229 -29.55 -20.74 -16.72
CA SER A 229 -29.59 -22.17 -17.00
C SER A 229 -30.80 -22.38 -17.90
N GLU A 230 -30.58 -22.77 -19.16
CA GLU A 230 -31.43 -23.75 -19.85
C GLU A 230 -30.82 -24.09 -21.21
N THR A 231 -30.44 -25.34 -21.35
CA THR A 231 -30.35 -26.02 -22.65
C THR A 231 -31.66 -25.83 -23.40
N PRO A 232 -31.70 -25.24 -24.61
CA PRO A 232 -32.90 -25.31 -25.42
C PRO A 232 -32.92 -26.69 -26.07
N THR A 233 -33.82 -27.54 -25.57
CA THR A 233 -34.22 -28.73 -26.31
C THR A 233 -34.96 -28.24 -27.54
N GLU A 234 -34.50 -28.66 -28.72
CA GLU A 234 -35.18 -28.45 -30.00
C GLU A 234 -36.66 -28.84 -29.88
N THR A 235 -37.57 -27.88 -30.00
CA THR A 235 -38.67 -27.89 -30.98
C THR A 235 -39.64 -26.73 -30.73
N ALA A 236 -39.95 -26.05 -31.84
CA ALA A 236 -41.08 -25.12 -32.04
C ALA A 236 -41.07 -23.82 -31.20
N ILE A 237 -40.89 -22.70 -31.87
CA ILE A 237 -41.84 -21.56 -31.97
C ILE A 237 -41.16 -20.50 -32.85
N GLN A 238 -41.56 -20.44 -34.12
CA GLN A 238 -41.31 -19.27 -34.97
C GLN A 238 -42.62 -18.48 -34.95
N GLU A 239 -42.71 -17.47 -34.07
CA GLU A 239 -43.60 -16.29 -34.16
C GLU A 239 -43.61 -15.44 -32.87
N GLU A 240 -43.06 -15.89 -31.74
CA GLU A 240 -42.91 -15.10 -30.49
C GLU A 240 -41.53 -14.40 -30.32
N GLU A 241 -40.59 -14.59 -31.24
CA GLU A 241 -39.20 -14.11 -31.11
C GLU A 241 -39.07 -12.59 -31.27
N HIS A 242 -39.96 -11.91 -32.00
CA HIS A 242 -39.79 -10.49 -32.33
C HIS A 242 -40.23 -9.54 -31.20
N GLU A 243 -41.27 -9.89 -30.43
CA GLU A 243 -41.74 -9.12 -29.27
C GLU A 243 -40.86 -9.36 -28.04
N THR A 244 -40.26 -10.55 -27.92
CA THR A 244 -39.27 -10.89 -26.88
C THR A 244 -37.90 -10.26 -27.15
N LEU A 245 -37.48 -10.11 -28.41
CA LEU A 245 -36.26 -9.39 -28.79
C LEU A 245 -36.34 -7.88 -28.50
N GLU A 246 -37.46 -7.23 -28.82
CA GLU A 246 -37.63 -5.79 -28.57
C GLU A 246 -37.66 -5.48 -27.06
N PHE A 247 -38.32 -6.34 -26.26
CA PHE A 247 -38.32 -6.24 -24.79
C PHE A 247 -36.94 -6.53 -24.17
N ALA A 248 -36.18 -7.48 -24.72
CA ALA A 248 -34.82 -7.78 -24.26
C ALA A 248 -33.82 -6.65 -24.58
N MET A 249 -33.94 -6.02 -25.76
CA MET A 249 -33.11 -4.88 -26.16
C MET A 249 -33.38 -3.63 -25.30
N GLU A 250 -34.62 -3.38 -24.88
CA GLU A 250 -34.94 -2.30 -23.94
C GLU A 250 -34.36 -2.54 -22.53
N ASP A 251 -34.29 -3.79 -22.07
CA ASP A 251 -33.69 -4.15 -20.78
C ASP A 251 -32.15 -4.07 -20.83
N GLU A 252 -31.53 -4.45 -21.95
CA GLU A 252 -30.08 -4.29 -22.17
C GLU A 252 -29.67 -2.81 -22.26
N GLY A 253 -30.44 -1.97 -22.97
CA GLY A 253 -30.17 -0.53 -23.04
C GLY A 253 -30.25 0.17 -21.67
N LYS A 254 -31.19 -0.23 -20.81
CA LYS A 254 -31.29 0.27 -19.42
C LYS A 254 -30.09 -0.18 -18.57
N ARG A 255 -29.63 -1.43 -18.73
CA ARG A 255 -28.45 -1.95 -18.02
C ARG A 255 -27.18 -1.20 -18.43
N HIS A 256 -26.97 -0.96 -19.72
CA HIS A 256 -25.84 -0.19 -20.25
C HIS A 256 -25.85 1.26 -19.74
N GLN A 257 -27.02 1.91 -19.72
CA GLN A 257 -27.17 3.26 -19.17
C GLN A 257 -26.90 3.30 -17.66
N THR A 258 -27.30 2.26 -16.93
CA THR A 258 -27.03 2.13 -15.50
C THR A 258 -25.54 1.92 -15.24
N LEU A 259 -24.89 1.00 -15.96
CA LEU A 259 -23.46 0.70 -15.83
C LEU A 259 -22.59 1.94 -16.11
N SER A 260 -22.86 2.66 -17.21
CA SER A 260 -22.18 3.91 -17.53
C SER A 260 -22.44 5.02 -16.50
N GLY A 261 -23.59 4.98 -15.82
CA GLY A 261 -23.89 5.82 -14.65
C GLY A 261 -23.00 5.47 -13.44
N LEU A 262 -22.86 4.19 -13.13
CA LEU A 262 -22.02 3.70 -12.04
C LEU A 262 -20.54 4.00 -12.29
N GLN A 263 -20.05 3.83 -13.52
CA GLN A 263 -18.67 4.19 -13.89
C GLN A 263 -18.37 5.68 -13.69
N ARG A 264 -19.31 6.57 -14.06
CA ARG A 264 -19.16 8.02 -13.80
C ARG A 264 -19.08 8.32 -12.31
N GLN A 265 -19.85 7.63 -11.48
CA GLN A 265 -19.79 7.78 -10.03
C GLN A 265 -18.47 7.26 -9.47
N LEU A 266 -17.97 6.11 -9.94
CA LEU A 266 -16.66 5.57 -9.55
C LEU A 266 -15.50 6.50 -9.93
N LEU A 267 -15.53 7.11 -11.12
CA LEU A 267 -14.53 8.11 -11.52
C LEU A 267 -14.58 9.36 -10.62
N ALA A 268 -15.76 9.77 -10.18
CA ALA A 268 -15.91 10.86 -9.20
C ALA A 268 -15.33 10.48 -7.82
N LEU A 269 -15.53 9.23 -7.37
CA LEU A 269 -14.89 8.70 -6.15
C LEU A 269 -13.38 8.65 -6.26
N GLN A 270 -12.84 8.23 -7.42
CA GLN A 270 -11.40 8.28 -7.69
C GLN A 270 -10.86 9.71 -7.58
N GLY A 271 -11.56 10.70 -8.16
CA GLY A 271 -11.20 12.11 -8.03
C GLY A 271 -11.24 12.62 -6.58
N ARG A 272 -12.23 12.20 -5.78
CA ARG A 272 -12.28 12.51 -4.34
C ARG A 272 -11.08 11.93 -3.61
N LEU A 273 -10.75 10.66 -3.86
CA LEU A 273 -9.58 9.99 -3.27
C LEU A 273 -8.26 10.66 -3.68
N ASP A 274 -8.15 11.14 -4.92
CA ASP A 274 -6.96 11.84 -5.39
C ASP A 274 -6.77 13.22 -4.77
N ALA A 275 -7.86 13.88 -4.37
CA ALA A 275 -7.83 15.16 -3.67
C ALA A 275 -7.48 15.03 -2.17
N VAL A 276 -7.54 13.83 -1.57
CA VAL A 276 -7.22 13.61 -0.15
C VAL A 276 -5.73 13.89 0.09
N GLN A 277 -5.45 14.90 0.93
CA GLN A 277 -4.10 15.19 1.39
C GLN A 277 -3.69 14.18 2.46
N THR A 278 -2.87 13.20 2.08
CA THR A 278 -2.42 12.12 2.97
C THR A 278 -1.32 12.54 3.96
N GLY A 279 -0.71 13.71 3.74
CA GLY A 279 0.35 14.25 4.59
C GLY A 279 1.51 13.26 4.79
N ARG A 280 2.10 13.27 6.00
CA ARG A 280 3.13 12.30 6.40
C ARG A 280 2.57 11.00 7.02
N ASN A 281 1.25 10.88 7.14
CA ASN A 281 0.61 9.79 7.87
C ASN A 281 0.57 8.50 7.02
N PRO A 282 1.34 7.44 7.38
CA PRO A 282 1.41 6.20 6.61
C PRO A 282 0.08 5.45 6.60
N TYR A 283 -0.71 5.54 7.67
CA TYR A 283 -2.00 4.87 7.76
C TYR A 283 -3.02 5.48 6.79
N VAL A 284 -3.08 6.82 6.71
CA VAL A 284 -3.92 7.51 5.72
C VAL A 284 -3.44 7.21 4.30
N ARG A 285 -2.13 7.12 4.06
CA ARG A 285 -1.58 6.71 2.75
C ARG A 285 -1.98 5.28 2.38
N GLN A 286 -1.87 4.34 3.31
CA GLN A 286 -2.20 2.94 3.10
C GLN A 286 -3.70 2.75 2.88
N GLU A 287 -4.55 3.40 3.69
CA GLU A 287 -6.01 3.37 3.54
C GLU A 287 -6.45 4.02 2.22
N ARG A 288 -5.87 5.17 1.85
CA ARG A 288 -6.13 5.78 0.53
C ARG A 288 -5.71 4.83 -0.59
N ARG A 289 -4.52 4.22 -0.51
CA ARG A 289 -4.03 3.25 -1.51
C ARG A 289 -5.01 2.09 -1.66
N ARG A 290 -5.52 1.53 -0.55
CA ARG A 290 -6.54 0.47 -0.55
C ARG A 290 -7.83 0.92 -1.22
N ALA A 291 -8.35 2.08 -0.84
CA ALA A 291 -9.57 2.62 -1.42
C ALA A 291 -9.42 2.91 -2.93
N VAL A 292 -8.25 3.39 -3.37
CA VAL A 292 -7.95 3.58 -4.79
C VAL A 292 -7.95 2.25 -5.54
N LEU A 293 -7.29 1.22 -4.99
CA LEU A 293 -7.26 -0.11 -5.61
C LEU A 293 -8.66 -0.75 -5.68
N GLU A 294 -9.50 -0.56 -4.65
CA GLU A 294 -10.91 -0.98 -4.68
C GLU A 294 -11.69 -0.30 -5.81
N VAL A 295 -11.62 1.04 -5.91
CA VAL A 295 -12.30 1.79 -6.97
C VAL A 295 -11.77 1.39 -8.36
N GLN A 296 -10.46 1.20 -8.51
CA GLN A 296 -9.85 0.76 -9.76
C GLN A 296 -10.29 -0.65 -10.18
N ALA A 297 -10.44 -1.59 -9.23
CA ALA A 297 -10.94 -2.93 -9.50
C ALA A 297 -12.41 -2.93 -9.96
N LEU A 298 -13.22 -2.00 -9.43
CA LEU A 298 -14.61 -1.81 -9.88
C LEU A 298 -14.66 -1.17 -11.26
N LEU A 299 -13.84 -0.15 -11.53
CA LEU A 299 -13.73 0.47 -12.85
C LEU A 299 -13.29 -0.55 -13.90
N SER A 300 -12.26 -1.35 -13.63
CA SER A 300 -11.78 -2.38 -14.56
C SER A 300 -12.82 -3.46 -14.83
N HIS A 301 -13.66 -3.80 -13.84
CA HIS A 301 -14.78 -4.69 -14.06
C HIS A 301 -15.84 -4.07 -14.98
N GLY A 302 -16.16 -2.79 -14.78
CA GLY A 302 -17.07 -2.04 -15.67
C GLY A 302 -16.54 -1.96 -17.11
N ASP A 303 -15.26 -1.66 -17.28
CA ASP A 303 -14.61 -1.59 -18.59
C ASP A 303 -14.63 -2.95 -19.30
N LEU A 304 -14.40 -4.04 -18.55
CA LEU A 304 -14.49 -5.40 -19.07
C LEU A 304 -15.92 -5.77 -19.51
N LEU A 305 -16.94 -5.36 -18.74
CA LEU A 305 -18.34 -5.58 -19.10
C LEU A 305 -18.71 -4.84 -20.39
N HIS A 306 -18.35 -3.56 -20.50
CA HIS A 306 -18.58 -2.78 -21.71
C HIS A 306 -17.86 -3.36 -22.93
N ALA A 307 -16.58 -3.75 -22.78
CA ALA A 307 -15.81 -4.36 -23.87
C ALA A 307 -16.45 -5.66 -24.37
N LEU A 308 -16.96 -6.50 -23.46
CA LEU A 308 -17.64 -7.75 -23.82
C LEU A 308 -18.99 -7.49 -24.49
N GLU A 309 -19.73 -6.46 -24.07
CA GLU A 309 -21.00 -6.06 -24.67
C GLU A 309 -20.80 -5.52 -26.10
N GLU A 310 -19.83 -4.62 -26.30
CA GLU A 310 -19.44 -4.13 -27.61
C GLU A 310 -19.04 -5.27 -28.57
N TRP A 311 -18.26 -6.24 -28.07
CA TRP A 311 -17.87 -7.40 -28.85
C TRP A 311 -19.05 -8.31 -29.22
N LYS A 312 -19.99 -8.53 -28.29
CA LYS A 312 -21.24 -9.27 -28.58
C LYS A 312 -22.08 -8.58 -29.66
N ILE A 313 -22.24 -7.26 -29.58
CA ILE A 313 -22.97 -6.49 -30.59
C ILE A 313 -22.26 -6.62 -31.95
N LYS A 314 -20.93 -6.49 -31.97
CA LYS A 314 -20.11 -6.64 -33.18
C LYS A 314 -20.17 -8.03 -33.80
N THR A 315 -20.35 -9.08 -33.00
CA THR A 315 -20.41 -10.48 -33.47
C THR A 315 -21.83 -10.94 -33.80
N GLY A 316 -22.87 -10.38 -33.17
CA GLY A 316 -24.27 -10.68 -33.44
C GLY A 316 -24.89 -9.87 -34.58
N SER A 317 -24.31 -8.71 -34.92
CA SER A 317 -24.70 -7.94 -36.10
C SER A 317 -24.03 -8.54 -37.33
N GLU A 318 -24.79 -9.32 -38.12
CA GLU A 318 -24.43 -9.78 -39.46
C GLU A 318 -24.33 -8.59 -40.44
N ASN A 319 -23.37 -7.69 -40.23
CA ASN A 319 -23.02 -6.68 -41.22
C ASN A 319 -22.08 -7.32 -42.25
N GLU A 320 -22.53 -7.40 -43.51
CA GLU A 320 -21.81 -8.01 -44.65
C GLU A 320 -20.42 -7.39 -44.94
N ASP A 321 -20.08 -6.26 -44.30
CA ASP A 321 -18.84 -5.50 -44.51
C ASP A 321 -17.75 -5.68 -43.42
N VAL A 322 -17.98 -6.48 -42.38
CA VAL A 322 -16.98 -6.71 -41.32
C VAL A 322 -16.13 -7.95 -41.64
N GLN A 323 -14.83 -7.75 -41.88
CA GLN A 323 -13.88 -8.86 -42.03
C GLN A 323 -14.04 -9.86 -40.86
N PRO A 324 -14.08 -11.17 -41.14
CA PRO A 324 -14.27 -12.18 -40.10
C PRO A 324 -13.17 -12.06 -39.05
N ALA A 325 -13.57 -11.92 -37.78
CA ALA A 325 -12.64 -11.78 -36.67
C ALA A 325 -11.60 -12.90 -36.69
N HIS A 326 -10.32 -12.55 -36.51
CA HIS A 326 -9.23 -13.51 -36.55
C HIS A 326 -9.48 -14.62 -35.50
N PRO A 327 -9.22 -15.92 -35.80
CA PRO A 327 -9.47 -17.01 -34.86
C PRO A 327 -8.80 -16.80 -33.49
N ALA A 328 -7.61 -16.22 -33.47
CA ALA A 328 -6.91 -15.84 -32.23
C ALA A 328 -7.68 -14.78 -31.41
N GLU A 329 -8.30 -13.79 -32.08
CA GLU A 329 -9.10 -12.76 -31.41
C GLU A 329 -10.31 -13.40 -30.70
N VAL A 330 -11.02 -14.32 -31.39
CA VAL A 330 -12.17 -15.04 -30.81
C VAL A 330 -11.77 -15.86 -29.58
N ILE A 331 -10.59 -16.50 -29.60
CA ILE A 331 -10.09 -17.25 -28.43
C ILE A 331 -9.82 -16.32 -27.25
N VAL A 332 -9.18 -15.17 -27.48
CA VAL A 332 -8.91 -14.19 -26.42
C VAL A 332 -10.20 -13.63 -25.83
N TRP A 333 -11.22 -13.35 -26.65
CA TRP A 333 -12.53 -12.89 -26.16
C TRP A 333 -13.24 -13.93 -25.30
N LYS A 334 -13.12 -15.22 -25.62
CA LYS A 334 -13.62 -16.30 -24.76
C LYS A 334 -12.92 -16.31 -23.40
N VAL A 335 -11.59 -16.09 -23.38
CA VAL A 335 -10.83 -15.97 -22.12
C VAL A 335 -11.26 -14.72 -21.34
N LEU A 336 -11.45 -13.57 -22.01
CA LEU A 336 -11.97 -12.35 -21.37
C LEU A 336 -13.36 -12.56 -20.74
N GLN A 337 -14.23 -13.35 -21.39
CA GLN A 337 -15.53 -13.70 -20.82
C GLN A 337 -15.39 -14.55 -19.55
N GLN A 338 -14.45 -15.51 -19.54
CA GLN A 338 -14.13 -16.29 -18.34
C GLN A 338 -13.55 -15.41 -17.23
N LEU A 339 -12.61 -14.53 -17.57
CA LEU A 339 -12.06 -13.52 -16.66
C LEU A 339 -13.13 -12.61 -16.07
N CYS A 340 -14.18 -12.25 -16.82
CA CYS A 340 -15.31 -11.48 -16.28
C CYS A 340 -16.08 -12.26 -15.20
N GLY A 341 -16.21 -13.57 -15.35
CA GLY A 341 -16.76 -14.45 -14.32
C GLY A 341 -15.89 -14.50 -13.07
N LEU A 342 -14.57 -14.58 -13.25
CA LEU A 342 -13.58 -14.58 -12.16
C LEU A 342 -13.52 -13.23 -11.44
N GLN A 343 -13.55 -12.11 -12.17
CA GLN A 343 -13.52 -10.76 -11.59
C GLN A 343 -14.66 -10.54 -10.60
N ARG A 344 -15.87 -11.06 -10.89
CA ARG A 344 -17.00 -11.00 -9.94
C ARG A 344 -16.70 -11.77 -8.66
N GLN A 345 -16.14 -12.97 -8.78
CA GLN A 345 -15.78 -13.79 -7.63
C GLN A 345 -14.68 -13.11 -6.79
N VAL A 346 -13.66 -12.56 -7.45
CA VAL A 346 -12.58 -11.77 -6.83
C VAL A 346 -13.13 -10.52 -6.13
N LEU A 347 -14.04 -9.78 -6.77
CA LEU A 347 -14.72 -8.63 -6.15
C LEU A 347 -15.56 -9.06 -4.94
N SER A 348 -16.19 -10.24 -4.95
CA SER A 348 -16.95 -10.77 -3.82
C SER A 348 -16.10 -11.49 -2.74
N PHE A 349 -14.85 -11.82 -3.04
CA PHE A 349 -13.99 -12.63 -2.16
C PHE A 349 -13.82 -11.99 -0.77
N SER A 350 -13.90 -12.76 0.30
CA SER A 350 -13.63 -12.27 1.65
C SER A 350 -12.95 -13.38 2.43
N GLY A 351 -11.64 -13.54 2.24
CA GLY A 351 -10.84 -14.61 2.82
C GLY A 351 -9.38 -14.22 2.95
N ARG A 352 -8.60 -15.05 3.62
CA ARG A 352 -7.18 -14.83 3.93
C ARG A 352 -6.28 -15.29 2.78
N HIS A 353 -5.05 -14.78 2.78
CA HIS A 353 -3.99 -15.35 1.94
C HIS A 353 -3.77 -16.83 2.32
N GLY A 354 -3.83 -17.72 1.32
CA GLY A 354 -3.73 -19.17 1.53
C GLY A 354 -5.02 -19.92 1.87
N ASP A 355 -6.17 -19.24 1.96
CA ASP A 355 -7.47 -19.93 2.03
C ASP A 355 -7.73 -20.73 0.74
N LYS A 356 -8.52 -21.80 0.84
CA LYS A 356 -8.86 -22.64 -0.33
C LYS A 356 -9.48 -21.83 -1.46
N ASP A 357 -10.34 -20.87 -1.11
CA ASP A 357 -11.00 -20.01 -2.08
C ASP A 357 -10.02 -19.01 -2.72
N TYR A 358 -9.02 -18.52 -1.96
CA TYR A 358 -7.94 -17.70 -2.48
C TYR A 358 -7.10 -18.48 -3.48
N LEU A 359 -6.57 -19.64 -3.06
CA LEU A 359 -5.70 -20.49 -3.88
C LEU A 359 -6.42 -20.94 -5.16
N PHE A 360 -7.71 -21.24 -5.06
CA PHE A 360 -8.53 -21.61 -6.21
C PHE A 360 -8.70 -20.44 -7.20
N LEU A 361 -8.98 -19.23 -6.72
CA LEU A 361 -9.09 -18.05 -7.58
C LEU A 361 -7.76 -17.68 -8.21
N GLU A 362 -6.66 -17.75 -7.46
CA GLU A 362 -5.30 -17.55 -7.95
C GLU A 362 -4.91 -18.58 -9.03
N GLU A 363 -5.18 -19.87 -8.79
CA GLU A 363 -4.92 -20.95 -9.75
C GLU A 363 -5.75 -20.76 -11.03
N LEU A 364 -7.01 -20.36 -10.92
CA LEU A 364 -7.84 -20.08 -12.09
C LEU A 364 -7.33 -18.87 -12.87
N LEU A 365 -6.96 -17.77 -12.22
CA LEU A 365 -6.43 -16.58 -12.88
C LEU A 365 -5.08 -16.85 -13.56
N THR A 366 -4.18 -17.57 -12.90
CA THR A 366 -2.88 -17.98 -13.48
C THR A 366 -3.06 -18.96 -14.64
N THR A 367 -4.05 -19.85 -14.57
CA THR A 367 -4.43 -20.73 -15.69
C THR A 367 -4.90 -19.91 -16.91
N GLN A 368 -5.69 -18.86 -16.69
CA GLN A 368 -6.11 -17.97 -17.78
C GLN A 368 -4.93 -17.19 -18.39
N LEU A 369 -3.96 -16.75 -17.59
CA LEU A 369 -2.74 -16.11 -18.09
C LEU A 369 -1.94 -17.06 -19.00
N LEU A 370 -1.74 -18.31 -18.60
CA LEU A 370 -1.07 -19.32 -19.42
C LEU A 370 -1.83 -19.58 -20.73
N ALA A 371 -3.17 -19.61 -20.68
CA ALA A 371 -4.00 -19.76 -21.87
C ALA A 371 -3.85 -18.57 -22.83
N LEU A 372 -3.76 -17.33 -22.32
CA LEU A 372 -3.50 -16.13 -23.11
C LEU A 372 -2.12 -16.14 -23.76
N ASP A 373 -1.09 -16.59 -23.03
CA ASP A 373 0.28 -16.69 -23.55
C ASP A 373 0.41 -17.73 -24.67
N ALA A 374 -0.39 -18.80 -24.62
CA ALA A 374 -0.45 -19.81 -25.67
C ALA A 374 -1.12 -19.33 -26.97
N VAL A 375 -1.83 -18.18 -26.97
CA VAL A 375 -2.49 -17.66 -28.17
C VAL A 375 -1.47 -16.97 -29.10
N GLU A 376 -1.25 -17.58 -30.27
CA GLU A 376 -0.46 -17.01 -31.35
C GLU A 376 -1.26 -15.99 -32.16
N THR A 377 -0.81 -14.74 -32.18
CA THR A 377 -1.50 -13.63 -32.85
C THR A 377 -1.09 -13.43 -34.33
N HIS A 378 -0.16 -14.24 -34.84
CA HIS A 378 0.32 -14.30 -36.23
C HIS A 378 0.60 -12.96 -36.96
N GLY A 379 0.75 -11.84 -36.27
CA GLY A 379 0.93 -10.54 -36.92
C GLY A 379 -0.19 -9.54 -36.70
N ASP A 380 -1.38 -10.02 -36.31
CA ASP A 380 -2.59 -9.20 -36.21
C ASP A 380 -2.52 -8.24 -35.03
N ARG A 381 -2.77 -6.96 -35.30
CA ARG A 381 -2.74 -5.89 -34.30
C ARG A 381 -3.96 -5.96 -33.39
N SER A 382 -5.13 -6.29 -33.92
CA SER A 382 -6.37 -6.41 -33.14
C SER A 382 -6.22 -7.49 -32.07
N ALA A 383 -5.86 -8.71 -32.49
CA ALA A 383 -5.63 -9.83 -31.57
C ALA A 383 -4.53 -9.54 -30.52
N ARG A 384 -3.47 -8.79 -30.87
CA ARG A 384 -2.42 -8.40 -29.90
C ARG A 384 -2.92 -7.40 -28.85
N ASP A 385 -3.68 -6.40 -29.26
CA ASP A 385 -4.18 -5.35 -28.38
C ASP A 385 -5.21 -5.94 -27.39
N VAL A 386 -6.13 -6.77 -27.88
CA VAL A 386 -7.09 -7.50 -27.03
C VAL A 386 -6.36 -8.46 -26.07
N ARG A 387 -5.34 -9.20 -26.54
CA ARG A 387 -4.53 -10.08 -25.67
C ARG A 387 -3.81 -9.31 -24.58
N ARG A 388 -3.20 -8.17 -24.92
CA ARG A 388 -2.53 -7.30 -23.94
C ARG A 388 -3.54 -6.81 -22.89
N SER A 389 -4.70 -6.34 -23.34
CA SER A 389 -5.77 -5.92 -22.43
C SER A 389 -6.17 -7.05 -21.49
N ALA A 390 -6.36 -8.27 -22.00
CA ALA A 390 -6.72 -9.43 -21.20
C ALA A 390 -5.66 -9.78 -20.14
N VAL A 391 -4.38 -9.75 -20.51
CA VAL A 391 -3.26 -9.97 -19.58
C VAL A 391 -3.24 -8.90 -18.50
N THR A 392 -3.36 -7.62 -18.88
CA THR A 392 -3.40 -6.50 -17.92
C THR A 392 -4.58 -6.64 -16.96
N THR A 393 -5.76 -7.02 -17.46
CA THR A 393 -6.92 -7.24 -16.61
C THR A 393 -6.66 -8.38 -15.63
N ALA A 394 -6.20 -9.55 -16.09
CA ALA A 394 -5.91 -10.72 -15.26
C ALA A 394 -4.85 -10.43 -14.17
N GLN A 395 -3.76 -9.75 -14.53
CA GLN A 395 -2.73 -9.30 -13.58
C GLN A 395 -3.31 -8.32 -12.55
N GLY A 396 -4.19 -7.40 -12.98
CA GLY A 396 -4.91 -6.51 -12.09
C GLY A 396 -5.83 -7.25 -11.11
N MET A 397 -6.48 -8.34 -11.54
CA MET A 397 -7.30 -9.19 -10.66
C MET A 397 -6.45 -9.87 -9.58
N LEU A 398 -5.27 -10.41 -9.95
CA LEU A 398 -4.32 -11.02 -9.01
C LEU A 398 -3.84 -9.99 -7.98
N SER A 399 -3.35 -8.83 -8.42
CA SER A 399 -2.89 -7.78 -7.50
C SER A 399 -3.99 -7.29 -6.55
N TYR A 400 -5.25 -7.27 -6.99
CA TYR A 400 -6.38 -6.91 -6.15
C TYR A 400 -6.78 -8.05 -5.19
N LEU A 401 -6.65 -9.31 -5.62
CA LEU A 401 -6.85 -10.48 -4.77
C LEU A 401 -5.82 -10.52 -3.64
N ASP A 402 -4.54 -10.27 -3.95
CA ASP A 402 -3.43 -10.18 -2.99
C ASP A 402 -3.76 -9.14 -1.91
N LEU A 403 -4.07 -7.91 -2.34
CA LEU A 403 -4.44 -6.79 -1.46
C LEU A 403 -5.54 -7.17 -0.45
N LYS A 404 -6.56 -7.88 -0.92
CA LYS A 404 -7.73 -8.24 -0.11
C LYS A 404 -7.44 -9.41 0.83
N SER A 405 -6.44 -10.23 0.49
CA SER A 405 -6.04 -11.44 1.21
C SER A 405 -4.96 -11.18 2.28
N ASP A 406 -4.11 -10.16 2.06
CA ASP A 406 -3.11 -9.65 3.02
C ASP A 406 -3.76 -9.03 4.28
N ASP A 407 -5.08 -8.84 4.26
CA ASP A 407 -5.83 -8.05 5.23
C ASP A 407 -6.53 -8.84 6.35
N ILE A 408 -6.37 -10.16 6.42
CA ILE A 408 -6.98 -10.96 7.49
C ILE A 408 -5.94 -11.59 8.43
N ASP A 409 -4.84 -10.88 8.66
CA ASP A 409 -3.93 -11.17 9.77
C ASP A 409 -4.28 -10.38 11.05
N ASP A 410 -5.55 -9.98 11.21
CA ASP A 410 -6.11 -9.42 12.45
C ASP A 410 -5.98 -10.36 13.67
#